data_AF-A0AAJ5N8B4-F1
#
_entry.id   AF-A0AAJ5N8B4-F1
#
_cell.length_a   1.000
_cell.length_b   1.000
_cell.length_c   1.000
_cell.angle_alpha   90.00
_cell.angle_beta   90.00
_cell.angle_gamma   90.00
#
_symmetry.space_group_name_H-M   'P 1'
#
loop_
_entity.id
_entity.type
_entity.pdbx_description
1 polymer ?
#
loop_
_entity_poly.entity_id
_entity_poly.type
_entity_poly.pdbx_seq_one_letter_code
_entity_poly.pdbx_strand_id
1 'polypeptide(L)'
;MKPIAFTGCMGWLHEGQTGQGVILCESLGHEATWTHKLTRAIAERLVREGVTVLRFNYPCAGDSAGDDRDAGRYEACVDSIRQAIDLLRDEAGVTALTLVGIRAGAMFAMLAATGTGSSTVPRVDAMVALSPAVRGRSYLRELSFVHRQWLDTAPPAIRLAQRDEPCVNVLGHRFPADLVDALKATDLCDVVRDAPALPASMLLLQPEQGDGPALRDALLARGVDVTCDPFREWPTTMLDGTRSRLPRAAIDTLVHWIVERAPRLAGAAETGSRAAPAWNGEPAAALDMNDMTEQVVAVGPNRLAGVLCRPAGATPSVPASPALVIANTSTNPRSGEGRFGVRLARAMARVGVTTLRIDVTGIGDSGPAAADDQSGVVYSTQAIDDVAAAADWLRALGHADVIAAGVCSGAYAALHAAVKTPSLGGVIAINLARFVWPAGLTLEAVQKQRNNSVRGYWLSVREWRRWKRLIHERRDLRPILRAVAANGIARISVPAMEAAARIGWKPRVGTPRGVMHALAQRNVWTLLVYGSVDPGIDDVRRHFGAVERAFRRSRHVRMHLMPQIDHALYGAAGTDAVIDLCMRALSGDSDRPATRVADPVAPDAAGQSYAKVSVGRS
;
A
#
# COMPACT_ATOMS: atom_id res chain seq x y z
N MET A 1 -0.43 -9.19 -18.04
CA MET A 1 0.55 -9.00 -16.93
C MET A 1 0.87 -10.35 -16.35
N LYS A 2 2.13 -10.62 -15.99
CA LYS A 2 2.69 -11.81 -15.34
C LYS A 2 3.63 -11.34 -14.23
N PRO A 3 3.61 -11.94 -13.04
CA PRO A 3 4.53 -11.55 -11.98
C PRO A 3 5.97 -11.95 -12.36
N ILE A 4 6.93 -11.09 -12.03
CA ILE A 4 8.36 -11.31 -12.32
C ILE A 4 9.20 -10.93 -11.10
N ALA A 5 10.30 -11.66 -10.89
CA ALA A 5 11.29 -11.35 -9.89
C ALA A 5 12.69 -11.50 -10.50
N PHE A 6 13.55 -10.52 -10.27
CA PHE A 6 14.95 -10.51 -10.74
C PHE A 6 15.79 -9.75 -9.71
N THR A 7 16.98 -10.26 -9.38
CA THR A 7 17.96 -9.56 -8.52
C THR A 7 17.40 -8.93 -7.23
N GLY A 8 16.40 -9.56 -6.62
CA GLY A 8 15.74 -9.05 -5.41
C GLY A 8 14.61 -8.03 -5.67
N CYS A 9 14.42 -7.58 -6.90
CA CYS A 9 13.27 -6.79 -7.32
C CYS A 9 12.07 -7.69 -7.63
N MET A 10 10.87 -7.25 -7.22
CA MET A 10 9.60 -7.84 -7.61
C MET A 10 8.78 -6.86 -8.45
N GLY A 11 8.01 -7.40 -9.39
CA GLY A 11 7.28 -6.60 -10.35
C GLY A 11 6.31 -7.39 -11.22
N TRP A 12 5.92 -6.74 -12.32
CA TRP A 12 5.02 -7.26 -13.34
C TRP A 12 5.58 -7.03 -14.72
N LEU A 13 5.67 -8.10 -15.50
CA LEU A 13 5.90 -8.05 -16.93
C LEU A 13 4.56 -8.06 -17.65
N HIS A 14 4.31 -7.06 -18.48
CA HIS A 14 3.18 -7.03 -19.39
C HIS A 14 3.71 -7.27 -20.79
N GLU A 15 3.51 -8.49 -21.28
CA GLU A 15 4.02 -8.90 -22.59
C GLU A 15 3.22 -8.19 -23.70
N GLY A 16 3.97 -7.54 -24.58
CA GLY A 16 3.49 -6.93 -25.81
C GLY A 16 3.72 -7.85 -27.01
N GLN A 17 3.49 -7.30 -28.19
CA GLN A 17 3.59 -7.95 -29.49
C GLN A 17 4.53 -7.19 -30.45
N THR A 18 4.90 -5.95 -30.12
CA THR A 18 5.85 -5.15 -30.89
C THR A 18 7.27 -5.36 -30.38
N GLY A 19 8.27 -4.96 -31.17
CA GLY A 19 9.66 -4.89 -30.72
C GLY A 19 9.95 -3.73 -29.75
N GLN A 20 8.93 -3.04 -29.24
CA GLN A 20 9.09 -1.96 -28.28
C GLN A 20 8.97 -2.47 -26.84
N GLY A 21 9.90 -2.03 -26.00
CA GLY A 21 9.91 -2.26 -24.57
C GLY A 21 9.85 -0.94 -23.80
N VAL A 22 9.13 -0.94 -22.68
CA VAL A 22 9.05 0.17 -21.75
C VAL A 22 9.35 -0.32 -20.34
N ILE A 23 10.19 0.41 -19.61
CA ILE A 23 10.41 0.19 -18.18
C ILE A 23 9.83 1.37 -17.41
N LEU A 24 8.88 1.08 -16.51
CA LEU A 24 8.29 2.08 -15.63
C LEU A 24 9.11 2.22 -14.36
N CYS A 25 9.77 3.37 -14.21
CA CYS A 25 10.58 3.77 -13.08
C CYS A 25 9.71 4.60 -12.12
N GLU A 26 9.16 3.97 -11.08
CA GLU A 26 8.30 4.64 -10.09
C GLU A 26 9.09 5.70 -9.28
N SER A 27 8.39 6.55 -8.52
CA SER A 27 9.05 7.46 -7.57
C SER A 27 9.55 6.71 -6.31
N LEU A 28 10.01 7.45 -5.31
CA LEU A 28 10.35 6.95 -3.99
C LEU A 28 9.25 7.27 -2.96
N GLY A 29 9.22 6.46 -1.89
CA GLY A 29 8.41 6.74 -0.71
C GLY A 29 6.91 6.80 -1.00
N HIS A 30 6.22 7.74 -0.34
CA HIS A 30 4.78 7.93 -0.47
C HIS A 30 4.33 8.27 -1.90
N GLU A 31 5.18 8.96 -2.67
CA GLU A 31 4.88 9.30 -4.07
C GLU A 31 4.73 8.04 -4.93
N ALA A 32 5.50 6.97 -4.67
CA ALA A 32 5.36 5.69 -5.35
C ALA A 32 3.98 5.06 -5.03
N THR A 33 3.60 5.07 -3.75
CA THR A 33 2.28 4.58 -3.31
C THR A 33 1.15 5.34 -4.00
N TRP A 34 1.22 6.67 -4.05
CA TRP A 34 0.17 7.52 -4.62
C TRP A 34 0.09 7.41 -6.15
N THR A 35 1.21 7.17 -6.82
CA THR A 35 1.29 7.04 -8.28
C THR A 35 1.18 5.60 -8.77
N HIS A 36 1.04 4.61 -7.89
CA HIS A 36 0.94 3.20 -8.28
C HIS A 36 -0.21 2.92 -9.27
N LYS A 37 -1.37 3.59 -9.09
CA LYS A 37 -2.48 3.45 -10.05
C LYS A 37 -2.17 4.08 -11.41
N LEU A 38 -1.38 5.15 -11.44
CA LEU A 38 -0.91 5.78 -12.68
C LEU A 38 0.05 4.85 -13.40
N THR A 39 1.03 4.27 -12.70
CA THR A 39 1.99 3.33 -13.29
C THR A 39 1.29 2.10 -13.85
N ARG A 40 0.26 1.60 -13.15
CA ARG A 40 -0.59 0.50 -13.65
C ARG A 40 -1.38 0.92 -14.90
N ALA A 41 -2.02 2.09 -14.88
CA ALA A 41 -2.81 2.59 -16.01
C ALA A 41 -1.95 2.82 -17.27
N ILE A 42 -0.72 3.35 -17.12
CA ILE A 42 0.22 3.52 -18.23
C ILE A 42 0.57 2.16 -18.84
N ALA A 43 0.91 1.16 -18.01
CA ALA A 43 1.24 -0.18 -18.49
C ALA A 43 0.07 -0.83 -19.22
N GLU A 44 -1.15 -0.75 -18.65
CA GLU A 44 -2.36 -1.27 -19.28
C GLU A 44 -2.68 -0.59 -20.62
N ARG A 45 -2.38 0.71 -20.76
CA ARG A 45 -2.62 1.43 -22.02
C ARG A 45 -1.57 1.10 -23.08
N LEU A 46 -0.30 1.06 -22.72
CA LEU A 46 0.80 0.71 -23.63
C LEU A 46 0.68 -0.72 -24.17
N VAL A 47 0.26 -1.67 -23.34
CA VAL A 47 0.10 -3.08 -23.75
C VAL A 47 -1.04 -3.26 -24.75
N ARG A 48 -2.07 -2.41 -24.69
CA ARG A 48 -3.13 -2.41 -25.73
C ARG A 48 -2.61 -1.97 -27.10
N GLU A 49 -1.54 -1.18 -27.12
CA GLU A 49 -0.82 -0.81 -28.34
C GLU A 49 0.29 -1.83 -28.69
N GLY A 50 0.32 -2.98 -28.01
CA GLY A 50 1.27 -4.06 -28.24
C GLY A 50 2.67 -3.79 -27.67
N VAL A 51 2.88 -2.77 -26.85
CA VAL A 51 4.19 -2.49 -26.24
C VAL A 51 4.43 -3.39 -25.03
N THR A 52 5.63 -3.99 -24.93
CA THR A 52 6.03 -4.76 -23.74
C THR A 52 6.37 -3.80 -22.61
N VAL A 53 5.81 -3.99 -21.41
CA VAL A 53 6.02 -3.09 -20.27
C VAL A 53 6.48 -3.84 -19.03
N LEU A 54 7.62 -3.45 -18.46
CA LEU A 54 8.11 -3.90 -17.17
C LEU A 54 7.83 -2.85 -16.09
N ARG A 55 7.07 -3.25 -15.08
CA ARG A 55 6.88 -2.53 -13.82
C ARG A 55 7.62 -3.27 -12.72
N PHE A 56 8.35 -2.59 -11.85
CA PHE A 56 8.99 -3.22 -10.70
C PHE A 56 9.15 -2.24 -9.56
N ASN A 57 9.35 -2.75 -8.34
CA ASN A 57 9.74 -1.93 -7.21
C ASN A 57 11.26 -1.98 -7.01
N TYR A 58 11.87 -0.83 -6.75
CA TYR A 58 13.30 -0.76 -6.41
C TYR A 58 13.62 -1.62 -5.18
N PRO A 59 14.90 -1.98 -4.97
CA PRO A 59 15.34 -2.54 -3.71
C PRO A 59 14.87 -1.69 -2.52
N CYS A 60 14.46 -2.35 -1.45
CA CYS A 60 13.89 -1.74 -0.24
C CYS A 60 12.57 -0.97 -0.44
N ALA A 61 11.91 -1.10 -1.60
CA ALA A 61 10.63 -0.47 -1.93
C ALA A 61 9.55 -1.51 -2.29
N GLY A 62 8.28 -1.16 -2.11
CA GLY A 62 7.15 -2.05 -2.41
C GLY A 62 7.31 -3.44 -1.82
N ASP A 63 7.18 -4.48 -2.65
CA ASP A 63 7.37 -5.87 -2.24
C ASP A 63 8.83 -6.34 -2.34
N SER A 64 9.73 -5.64 -3.02
CA SER A 64 11.12 -6.06 -3.26
C SER A 64 11.94 -6.35 -1.99
N ALA A 65 13.05 -7.07 -2.13
CA ALA A 65 13.97 -7.42 -1.06
C ALA A 65 14.54 -6.18 -0.33
N GLY A 66 15.11 -6.40 0.86
CA GLY A 66 15.77 -5.35 1.65
C GLY A 66 14.85 -4.58 2.61
N ASP A 67 15.47 -3.92 3.59
CA ASP A 67 14.87 -3.07 4.62
C ASP A 67 14.99 -1.58 4.25
N ASP A 68 14.01 -0.77 4.62
CA ASP A 68 14.02 0.66 4.27
C ASP A 68 15.13 1.45 4.98
N ARG A 69 15.78 0.86 5.97
CA ARG A 69 16.96 1.40 6.67
C ARG A 69 18.30 0.99 6.05
N ASP A 70 18.31 0.07 5.08
CA ASP A 70 19.55 -0.40 4.46
C ASP A 70 20.28 0.76 3.76
N ALA A 71 21.61 0.75 3.83
CA ALA A 71 22.48 1.71 3.15
C ALA A 71 22.65 1.35 1.66
N GLY A 72 23.20 2.27 0.86
CA GLY A 72 23.52 2.03 -0.55
C GLY A 72 22.30 2.01 -1.48
N ARG A 73 21.13 2.44 -0.98
CA ARG A 73 19.87 2.42 -1.72
C ARG A 73 19.89 3.25 -3.00
N TYR A 74 20.65 4.35 -3.03
CA TYR A 74 20.73 5.22 -4.19
C TYR A 74 21.30 4.46 -5.41
N GLU A 75 22.48 3.85 -5.25
CA GLU A 75 23.11 3.05 -6.31
C GLU A 75 22.28 1.81 -6.65
N ALA A 76 21.73 1.13 -5.63
CA ALA A 76 20.89 -0.04 -5.83
C ALA A 76 19.63 0.26 -6.68
N CYS A 77 19.02 1.45 -6.53
CA CYS A 77 17.93 1.90 -7.40
C CYS A 77 18.39 2.04 -8.86
N VAL A 78 19.53 2.70 -9.10
CA VAL A 78 20.07 2.90 -10.45
C VAL A 78 20.44 1.56 -11.09
N ASP A 79 21.13 0.68 -10.34
CA ASP A 79 21.55 -0.63 -10.81
C ASP A 79 20.37 -1.56 -11.10
N SER A 80 19.29 -1.49 -10.31
CA SER A 80 18.08 -2.26 -10.61
C SER A 80 17.42 -1.86 -11.93
N ILE A 81 17.50 -0.58 -12.34
CA ILE A 81 17.05 -0.13 -13.67
C ILE A 81 17.97 -0.69 -14.76
N ARG A 82 19.29 -0.70 -14.55
CA ARG A 82 20.24 -1.31 -15.50
C ARG A 82 19.98 -2.80 -15.68
N GLN A 83 19.71 -3.52 -14.60
CA GLN A 83 19.35 -4.94 -14.65
C GLN A 83 17.99 -5.15 -15.34
N ALA A 84 17.03 -4.25 -15.14
CA ALA A 84 15.75 -4.28 -15.85
C ALA A 84 15.91 -4.01 -17.36
N ILE A 85 16.85 -3.13 -17.75
CA ILE A 85 17.22 -2.88 -19.16
C ILE A 85 17.78 -4.16 -19.77
N ASP A 86 18.74 -4.80 -19.11
CA ASP A 86 19.37 -6.03 -19.59
C ASP A 86 18.33 -7.15 -19.73
N LEU A 87 17.48 -7.33 -18.71
CA LEU A 87 16.38 -8.29 -18.72
C LEU A 87 15.45 -8.11 -19.93
N LEU A 88 14.97 -6.90 -20.21
CA LEU A 88 14.06 -6.66 -21.34
C LEU A 88 14.76 -6.78 -22.70
N ARG A 89 16.05 -6.43 -22.80
CA ARG A 89 16.83 -6.60 -24.03
C ARG A 89 17.05 -8.08 -24.34
N ASP A 90 17.23 -8.90 -23.31
CA ASP A 90 17.47 -10.34 -23.43
C ASP A 90 16.17 -11.16 -23.61
N GLU A 91 15.05 -10.77 -22.98
CA GLU A 91 13.85 -11.63 -22.86
C GLU A 91 12.86 -11.61 -24.05
N ALA A 92 12.82 -10.57 -24.90
CA ALA A 92 11.58 -10.34 -25.67
C ALA A 92 11.74 -9.85 -27.13
N GLY A 93 12.94 -9.90 -27.72
CA GLY A 93 13.13 -9.32 -29.06
C GLY A 93 12.86 -7.82 -29.10
N VAL A 94 13.04 -7.14 -27.96
CA VAL A 94 12.89 -5.70 -27.80
C VAL A 94 14.04 -5.00 -28.52
N THR A 95 13.73 -4.44 -29.68
CA THR A 95 14.68 -3.68 -30.51
C THR A 95 14.74 -2.21 -30.12
N ALA A 96 13.67 -1.66 -29.54
CA ALA A 96 13.61 -0.28 -29.06
C ALA A 96 13.14 -0.23 -27.59
N LEU A 97 13.90 0.45 -26.73
CA LEU A 97 13.65 0.53 -25.30
C LEU A 97 13.46 1.98 -24.84
N THR A 98 12.37 2.22 -24.13
CA THR A 98 12.06 3.53 -23.52
C THR A 98 11.98 3.42 -22.00
N LEU A 99 12.64 4.32 -21.29
CA LEU A 99 12.42 4.47 -19.83
C LEU A 99 11.36 5.53 -19.57
N VAL A 100 10.39 5.22 -18.72
CA VAL A 100 9.38 6.18 -18.26
C VAL A 100 9.57 6.38 -16.77
N GLY A 101 9.97 7.58 -16.36
CA GLY A 101 10.19 7.89 -14.95
C GLY A 101 9.22 8.93 -14.40
N ILE A 102 8.84 8.76 -13.13
CA ILE A 102 8.00 9.70 -12.38
C ILE A 102 8.81 10.28 -11.22
N ARG A 103 8.86 11.61 -11.07
CA ARG A 103 9.57 12.29 -9.96
C ARG A 103 11.01 11.78 -9.79
N ALA A 104 11.36 11.16 -8.66
CA ALA A 104 12.67 10.57 -8.41
C ALA A 104 12.98 9.38 -9.34
N GLY A 105 11.95 8.68 -9.83
CA GLY A 105 12.11 7.64 -10.84
C GLY A 105 12.66 8.17 -12.17
N ALA A 106 12.30 9.40 -12.56
CA ALA A 106 12.90 10.04 -13.74
C ALA A 106 14.38 10.38 -13.52
N MET A 107 14.74 10.76 -12.29
CA MET A 107 16.14 10.99 -11.92
C MET A 107 16.95 9.69 -12.02
N PHE A 108 16.49 8.61 -11.39
CA PHE A 108 17.18 7.31 -11.47
C PHE A 108 17.22 6.74 -12.88
N ALA A 109 16.14 6.90 -13.65
CA ALA A 109 16.12 6.49 -15.05
C ALA A 109 17.19 7.22 -15.88
N MET A 110 17.38 8.52 -15.65
CA MET A 110 18.42 9.29 -16.33
C MET A 110 19.83 8.83 -15.91
N LEU A 111 20.07 8.60 -14.62
CA LEU A 111 21.34 8.09 -14.10
C LEU A 111 21.67 6.68 -14.62
N ALA A 112 20.64 5.84 -14.79
CA ALA A 112 20.78 4.51 -15.36
C ALA A 112 21.11 4.60 -16.87
N ALA A 113 20.43 5.48 -17.60
CA ALA A 113 20.63 5.67 -19.04
C ALA A 113 21.97 6.34 -19.41
N THR A 114 22.55 7.13 -18.50
CA THR A 114 23.79 7.92 -18.71
C THR A 114 25.04 7.30 -18.08
N GLY A 115 24.91 6.11 -17.46
CA GLY A 115 25.95 5.49 -16.63
C GLY A 115 27.31 5.27 -17.32
N THR A 116 28.34 5.14 -16.47
CA THR A 116 29.79 5.17 -16.74
C THR A 116 30.40 3.96 -17.46
N GLY A 117 29.60 3.15 -18.17
CA GLY A 117 30.13 2.02 -18.93
C GLY A 117 31.01 2.47 -20.11
N SER A 118 32.03 1.68 -20.46
CA SER A 118 32.89 1.90 -21.65
C SER A 118 32.14 1.84 -22.99
N SER A 119 30.84 1.58 -22.99
CA SER A 119 30.01 1.49 -24.19
C SER A 119 29.55 2.88 -24.61
N THR A 120 29.95 3.32 -25.80
CA THR A 120 29.52 4.58 -26.42
C THR A 120 28.12 4.50 -27.03
N VAL A 121 27.52 3.31 -27.10
CA VAL A 121 26.17 3.10 -27.64
C VAL A 121 25.14 3.16 -26.50
N PRO A 122 24.12 4.05 -26.59
CA PRO A 122 23.04 4.09 -25.61
C PRO A 122 22.27 2.76 -25.60
N ARG A 123 22.08 2.16 -24.42
CA ARG A 123 21.20 0.99 -24.25
C ARG A 123 19.72 1.37 -24.20
N VAL A 124 19.42 2.66 -24.15
CA VAL A 124 18.08 3.26 -24.06
C VAL A 124 17.91 4.22 -25.23
N ASP A 125 16.84 4.02 -26.01
CA ASP A 125 16.59 4.78 -27.23
C ASP A 125 15.87 6.11 -26.95
N ALA A 126 15.01 6.11 -25.93
CA ALA A 126 14.17 7.24 -25.59
C ALA A 126 13.84 7.28 -24.09
N MET A 127 13.43 8.46 -23.61
CA MET A 127 12.96 8.63 -22.25
C MET A 127 11.67 9.45 -22.17
N VAL A 128 10.82 9.15 -21.20
CA VAL A 128 9.70 10.00 -20.80
C VAL A 128 9.86 10.36 -19.32
N ALA A 129 9.78 11.64 -19.00
CA ALA A 129 9.81 12.11 -17.61
C ALA A 129 8.51 12.82 -17.24
N LEU A 130 7.82 12.27 -16.24
CA LEU A 130 6.61 12.80 -15.64
C LEU A 130 6.98 13.58 -14.38
N SER A 131 6.89 14.91 -14.45
CA SER A 131 7.24 15.85 -13.37
C SER A 131 8.61 15.54 -12.74
N PRO A 132 9.72 15.48 -13.51
CA PRO A 132 11.00 14.99 -13.00
C PRO A 132 11.49 15.77 -11.78
N ALA A 133 12.07 15.05 -10.81
CA ALA A 133 12.90 15.67 -9.78
C ALA A 133 14.26 16.05 -10.38
N VAL A 134 14.37 17.26 -10.92
CA VAL A 134 15.61 17.72 -11.60
C VAL A 134 16.74 17.95 -10.60
N ARG A 135 16.44 18.63 -9.50
CA ARG A 135 17.39 18.96 -8.44
C ARG A 135 17.01 18.24 -7.16
N GLY A 136 17.90 17.41 -6.62
CA GLY A 136 17.59 16.65 -5.42
C GLY A 136 17.39 17.54 -4.18
N ARG A 137 18.03 18.72 -4.11
CA ARG A 137 17.76 19.70 -3.06
C ARG A 137 16.33 20.22 -3.08
N SER A 138 15.79 20.53 -4.25
CA SER A 138 14.39 20.96 -4.43
C SER A 138 13.45 19.82 -4.03
N TYR A 139 13.74 18.61 -4.52
CA TYR A 139 12.97 17.41 -4.20
C TYR A 139 12.88 17.12 -2.69
N LEU A 140 14.01 17.11 -1.99
CA LEU A 140 14.06 16.89 -0.54
C LEU A 140 13.33 17.99 0.25
N ARG A 141 13.31 19.24 -0.25
CA ARG A 141 12.53 20.33 0.36
C ARG A 141 11.03 20.11 0.21
N GLU A 142 10.57 19.63 -0.94
CA GLU A 142 9.16 19.26 -1.14
C GLU A 142 8.75 18.12 -0.19
N LEU A 143 9.56 17.06 -0.10
CA LEU A 143 9.34 15.97 0.85
C LEU A 143 9.28 16.45 2.30
N SER A 144 10.18 17.38 2.67
CA SER A 144 10.20 18.00 4.00
C SER A 144 8.94 18.82 4.28
N PHE A 145 8.40 19.50 3.27
CA PHE A 145 7.15 20.24 3.39
C PHE A 145 5.96 19.30 3.65
N VAL A 146 5.85 18.19 2.90
CA VAL A 146 4.81 17.17 3.12
C VAL A 146 4.89 16.61 4.54
N HIS A 147 6.09 16.25 4.99
CA HIS A 147 6.31 15.75 6.35
C HIS A 147 5.88 16.77 7.41
N ARG A 148 6.29 18.04 7.27
CA ARG A 148 5.94 19.11 8.20
C ARG A 148 4.43 19.37 8.24
N GLN A 149 3.77 19.38 7.08
CA GLN A 149 2.32 19.56 7.00
C GLN A 149 1.57 18.45 7.75
N TRP A 150 2.04 17.20 7.65
CA TRP A 150 1.49 16.12 8.46
C TRP A 150 1.75 16.34 9.95
N LEU A 151 3.00 16.65 10.34
CA LEU A 151 3.36 16.90 11.74
C LEU A 151 2.54 18.04 12.37
N ASP A 152 2.21 19.08 11.64
CA ASP A 152 1.40 20.20 12.14
C ASP A 152 -0.02 19.76 12.57
N THR A 153 -0.52 18.67 12.00
CA THR A 153 -1.79 18.03 12.40
C THR A 153 -1.61 16.91 13.44
N ALA A 154 -0.37 16.49 13.69
CA ALA A 154 -0.06 15.37 14.56
C ALA A 154 -0.09 15.76 16.05
N PRO A 155 -0.58 14.85 16.93
CA PRO A 155 -0.55 15.04 18.38
C PRO A 155 0.88 15.25 18.92
N PRO A 156 1.07 15.98 20.05
CA PRO A 156 2.40 16.23 20.62
C PRO A 156 3.25 14.99 20.85
N ALA A 157 2.67 13.89 21.34
CA ALA A 157 3.39 12.64 21.57
C ALA A 157 3.98 12.04 20.28
N ILE A 158 3.24 12.11 19.17
CA ILE A 158 3.68 11.65 17.86
C ILE A 158 4.78 12.56 17.32
N ARG A 159 4.62 13.88 17.45
CA ARG A 159 5.64 14.86 17.04
C ARG A 159 6.96 14.67 17.78
N LEU A 160 6.92 14.33 19.07
CA LEU A 160 8.11 14.05 19.86
C LEU A 160 8.78 12.75 19.41
N ALA A 161 8.02 11.66 19.28
CA ALA A 161 8.55 10.37 18.82
C ALA A 161 9.21 10.45 17.42
N GLN A 162 8.71 11.33 16.55
CA GLN A 162 9.28 11.59 15.23
C GLN A 162 10.62 12.35 15.25
N ARG A 163 10.87 13.18 16.27
CA ARG A 163 12.15 13.91 16.38
C ARG A 163 13.32 13.00 16.69
N ASP A 164 13.05 11.89 17.35
CA ASP A 164 14.06 10.92 17.78
C ASP A 164 14.34 9.86 16.70
N GLU A 165 13.72 9.95 15.51
CA GLU A 165 13.96 9.01 14.43
C GLU A 165 15.36 9.20 13.80
N PRO A 166 16.11 8.11 13.56
CA PRO A 166 17.49 8.18 13.07
C PRO A 166 17.61 8.55 11.58
N CYS A 167 16.49 8.61 10.87
CA CYS A 167 16.43 8.88 9.44
C CYS A 167 15.28 9.82 9.11
N VAL A 168 15.34 10.47 7.95
CA VAL A 168 14.20 11.27 7.46
C VAL A 168 13.03 10.32 7.19
N ASN A 169 11.88 10.60 7.78
CA ASN A 169 10.66 9.81 7.60
C ASN A 169 9.58 10.68 6.98
N VAL A 170 9.04 10.29 5.82
CA VAL A 170 7.95 11.00 5.15
C VAL A 170 6.77 10.07 5.02
N LEU A 171 5.75 10.30 5.84
CA LEU A 171 4.51 9.51 5.88
C LEU A 171 4.77 8.00 6.06
N GLY A 172 5.73 7.62 6.90
CA GLY A 172 6.10 6.22 7.14
C GLY A 172 7.23 5.70 6.25
N HIS A 173 7.61 6.42 5.20
CA HIS A 173 8.70 6.03 4.33
C HIS A 173 10.04 6.59 4.81
N ARG A 174 11.00 5.70 5.07
CA ARG A 174 12.32 6.07 5.61
C ARG A 174 13.33 6.35 4.51
N PHE A 175 14.12 7.40 4.73
CA PHE A 175 15.22 7.86 3.89
C PHE A 175 16.49 7.94 4.74
N PRO A 176 17.35 6.90 4.68
CA PRO A 176 18.65 6.88 5.34
C PRO A 176 19.54 8.07 4.97
N ALA A 177 20.48 8.42 5.85
CA ALA A 177 21.33 9.61 5.67
C ALA A 177 22.15 9.58 4.37
N ASP A 178 22.71 8.42 4.01
CA ASP A 178 23.46 8.23 2.77
C ASP A 178 22.58 8.42 1.52
N LEU A 179 21.33 7.95 1.56
CA LEU A 179 20.36 8.20 0.48
C LEU A 179 20.01 9.69 0.38
N VAL A 180 19.80 10.36 1.51
CA VAL A 180 19.50 11.80 1.54
C VAL A 180 20.67 12.61 0.99
N ASP A 181 21.90 12.28 1.38
CA ASP A 181 23.09 12.99 0.93
C ASP A 181 23.35 12.78 -0.57
N ALA A 182 23.20 11.55 -1.06
CA ALA A 182 23.31 11.23 -2.49
C ALA A 182 22.25 11.95 -3.33
N LEU A 183 20.98 11.91 -2.88
CA LEU A 183 19.90 12.67 -3.53
C LEU A 183 20.23 14.17 -3.53
N LYS A 184 20.62 14.74 -2.40
CA LYS A 184 20.94 16.17 -2.26
C LYS A 184 22.08 16.62 -3.18
N ALA A 185 23.02 15.74 -3.49
CA ALA A 185 24.14 16.01 -4.39
C ALA A 185 23.75 15.91 -5.89
N THR A 186 22.58 15.33 -6.21
CA THR A 186 22.18 15.09 -7.60
C THR A 186 21.52 16.32 -8.23
N ASP A 187 22.03 16.74 -9.40
CA ASP A 187 21.38 17.68 -10.33
C ASP A 187 21.39 17.06 -11.74
N LEU A 188 20.21 16.85 -12.34
CA LEU A 188 20.11 16.24 -13.66
C LEU A 188 20.70 17.11 -14.77
N CYS A 189 20.81 18.42 -14.58
CA CYS A 189 21.48 19.29 -15.56
C CYS A 189 22.99 18.98 -15.61
N ASP A 190 23.58 18.70 -14.45
CA ASP A 190 24.99 18.28 -14.34
C ASP A 190 25.18 16.89 -14.95
N VAL A 191 24.28 15.93 -14.64
CA VAL A 191 24.29 14.59 -15.23
C VAL A 191 24.22 14.66 -16.76
N VAL A 192 23.30 15.46 -17.32
CA VAL A 192 23.15 15.62 -18.77
C VAL A 192 24.40 16.25 -19.40
N ARG A 193 24.98 17.27 -18.74
CA ARG A 193 26.19 17.94 -19.22
C ARG A 193 27.39 16.99 -19.25
N ASP A 194 27.52 16.12 -18.25
CA ASP A 194 28.73 15.31 -18.04
C ASP A 194 28.59 13.88 -18.62
N ALA A 195 27.38 13.47 -19.04
CA ALA A 195 27.12 12.16 -19.61
C ALA A 195 27.92 11.89 -20.90
N PRO A 196 28.52 10.70 -21.07
CA PRO A 196 29.21 10.34 -22.30
C PRO A 196 28.24 10.13 -23.47
N ALA A 197 27.06 9.56 -23.18
CA ALA A 197 25.99 9.31 -24.14
C ALA A 197 24.63 9.63 -23.50
N LEU A 198 23.68 10.05 -24.33
CA LEU A 198 22.32 10.38 -23.94
C LEU A 198 21.33 9.65 -24.87
N PRO A 199 20.10 9.38 -24.40
CA PRO A 199 19.01 8.94 -25.27
C PRO A 199 18.77 9.94 -26.40
N ALA A 200 18.37 9.45 -27.57
CA ALA A 200 18.21 10.29 -28.75
C ALA A 200 17.06 11.30 -28.62
N SER A 201 15.98 10.92 -27.93
CA SER A 201 14.87 11.84 -27.66
C SER A 201 14.28 11.67 -26.27
N MET A 202 13.61 12.73 -25.82
CA MET A 202 12.95 12.78 -24.52
C MET A 202 11.61 13.51 -24.58
N LEU A 203 10.57 12.94 -23.96
CA LEU A 203 9.32 13.64 -23.66
C LEU A 203 9.33 14.12 -22.21
N LEU A 204 9.10 15.40 -22.00
CA LEU A 204 8.96 16.00 -20.68
C LEU A 204 7.51 16.45 -20.45
N LEU A 205 6.81 15.79 -19.53
CA LEU A 205 5.50 16.22 -19.05
C LEU A 205 5.67 16.92 -17.70
N GLN A 206 5.47 18.23 -17.66
CA GLN A 206 5.87 19.05 -16.50
C GLN A 206 4.73 19.91 -15.97
N PRO A 207 4.54 20.04 -14.64
CA PRO A 207 3.66 21.07 -14.11
C PRO A 207 4.18 22.48 -14.45
N GLU A 208 3.32 23.50 -14.36
CA GLU A 208 3.68 24.90 -14.69
C GLU A 208 4.85 25.44 -13.85
N GLN A 209 5.05 24.90 -12.65
CA GLN A 209 6.12 25.28 -11.74
C GLN A 209 7.12 24.13 -11.60
N GLY A 210 8.41 24.42 -11.72
CA GLY A 210 9.47 23.43 -11.49
C GLY A 210 10.76 23.75 -12.24
N ASP A 211 11.76 22.89 -12.06
CA ASP A 211 13.08 23.01 -12.67
C ASP A 211 13.16 22.39 -14.08
N GLY A 212 12.04 21.93 -14.64
CA GLY A 212 12.04 21.21 -15.91
C GLY A 212 12.39 22.03 -17.16
N PRO A 213 12.20 23.37 -17.23
CA PRO A 213 12.79 24.19 -18.29
C PRO A 213 14.32 24.14 -18.29
N ALA A 214 14.97 24.12 -17.12
CA ALA A 214 16.43 24.01 -17.03
C ALA A 214 16.93 22.66 -17.55
N LEU A 215 16.22 21.57 -17.23
CA LEU A 215 16.52 20.25 -17.77
C LEU A 215 16.35 20.20 -19.29
N ARG A 216 15.25 20.78 -19.82
CA ARG A 216 15.02 20.89 -21.27
C ARG A 216 16.20 21.60 -21.95
N ASP A 217 16.61 22.76 -21.43
CA ASP A 217 17.66 23.56 -22.03
C ASP A 217 19.01 22.82 -22.01
N ALA A 218 19.32 22.09 -20.92
CA ALA A 218 20.52 21.24 -20.84
C ALA A 218 20.50 20.09 -21.87
N LEU A 219 19.36 19.45 -22.08
CA LEU A 219 19.19 18.37 -23.06
C LEU A 219 19.31 18.88 -24.51
N LEU A 220 18.67 20.01 -24.83
CA LEU A 220 18.77 20.66 -26.13
C LEU A 220 20.20 21.08 -26.44
N ALA A 221 20.93 21.60 -25.45
CA ALA A 221 22.34 21.96 -25.59
C ALA A 221 23.25 20.77 -25.90
N ARG A 222 22.83 19.55 -25.53
CA ARG A 222 23.51 18.28 -25.84
C ARG A 222 22.98 17.62 -27.13
N GLY A 223 22.07 18.25 -27.85
CA GLY A 223 21.52 17.77 -29.12
C GLY A 223 20.44 16.68 -28.99
N VAL A 224 19.86 16.50 -27.80
CA VAL A 224 18.72 15.58 -27.61
C VAL A 224 17.48 16.22 -28.22
N ASP A 225 16.67 15.42 -28.93
CA ASP A 225 15.37 15.84 -29.43
C ASP A 225 14.35 15.84 -28.28
N VAL A 226 13.95 17.02 -27.80
CA VAL A 226 13.11 17.17 -26.62
C VAL A 226 11.72 17.69 -26.99
N THR A 227 10.69 16.89 -26.70
CA THR A 227 9.29 17.32 -26.70
C THR A 227 8.88 17.72 -25.29
N CYS A 228 8.21 18.86 -25.12
CA CYS A 228 7.75 19.34 -23.82
C CYS A 228 6.25 19.65 -23.85
N ASP A 229 5.50 19.02 -22.95
CA ASP A 229 4.05 19.21 -22.83
C ASP A 229 3.65 19.54 -21.37
N PRO A 230 2.63 20.39 -21.17
CA PRO A 230 2.18 20.76 -19.83
C PRO A 230 1.44 19.61 -19.16
N PHE A 231 1.86 19.23 -17.95
CA PHE A 231 1.20 18.24 -17.11
C PHE A 231 0.11 18.91 -16.24
N ARG A 232 -0.97 19.34 -16.89
CA ARG A 232 -2.06 20.10 -16.26
C ARG A 232 -2.78 19.34 -15.14
N GLU A 233 -2.85 18.03 -15.26
CA GLU A 233 -3.55 17.13 -14.33
C GLU A 233 -2.69 16.77 -13.09
N TRP A 234 -1.46 17.31 -12.98
CA TRP A 234 -0.56 17.02 -11.87
C TRP A 234 -1.16 17.25 -10.46
N PRO A 235 -1.87 18.37 -10.19
CA PRO A 235 -2.41 18.64 -8.84
C PRO A 235 -3.46 17.63 -8.37
N THR A 236 -4.18 16.97 -9.29
CA THR A 236 -5.13 15.90 -8.97
C THR A 236 -4.50 14.52 -9.07
N THR A 237 -3.36 14.39 -9.73
CA THR A 237 -2.61 13.13 -9.84
C THR A 237 -1.83 12.82 -8.57
N MET A 238 -1.06 13.80 -8.05
CA MET A 238 -0.19 13.63 -6.89
C MET A 238 -0.94 13.89 -5.56
N LEU A 239 -1.93 13.05 -5.29
CA LEU A 239 -2.71 13.00 -4.06
C LEU A 239 -2.84 11.55 -3.59
N ASP A 240 -3.25 11.34 -2.34
CA ASP A 240 -3.61 10.00 -1.88
C ASP A 240 -4.71 9.38 -2.75
N GLY A 241 -4.72 8.05 -2.85
CA GLY A 241 -5.57 7.34 -3.83
C GLY A 241 -7.08 7.57 -3.67
N THR A 242 -7.54 8.02 -2.49
CA THR A 242 -8.98 8.34 -2.29
C THR A 242 -9.39 9.64 -2.96
N ARG A 243 -8.43 10.53 -3.22
CA ARG A 243 -8.66 11.85 -3.84
C ARG A 243 -8.03 11.98 -5.22
N SER A 244 -7.01 11.19 -5.54
CA SER A 244 -6.33 11.33 -6.82
C SER A 244 -7.20 10.91 -8.00
N ARG A 245 -6.88 11.43 -9.19
CA ARG A 245 -7.48 11.05 -10.47
C ARG A 245 -6.40 10.70 -11.48
N LEU A 246 -6.71 9.79 -12.39
CA LEU A 246 -5.82 9.43 -13.49
C LEU A 246 -5.70 10.60 -14.46
N PRO A 247 -4.47 11.01 -14.82
CA PRO A 247 -4.24 12.06 -15.80
C PRO A 247 -4.38 11.51 -17.22
N ARG A 248 -5.62 11.47 -17.73
CA ARG A 248 -5.92 10.82 -19.01
C ARG A 248 -5.18 11.48 -20.16
N ALA A 249 -5.13 12.81 -20.19
CA ALA A 249 -4.44 13.53 -21.25
C ALA A 249 -2.94 13.26 -21.21
N ALA A 250 -2.32 13.27 -20.02
CA ALA A 250 -0.90 12.95 -19.90
C ALA A 250 -0.57 11.50 -20.31
N ILE A 251 -1.44 10.53 -19.96
CA ILE A 251 -1.31 9.13 -20.38
C ILE A 251 -1.42 9.02 -21.91
N ASP A 252 -2.40 9.68 -22.51
CA ASP A 252 -2.63 9.63 -23.96
C ASP A 252 -1.45 10.26 -24.72
N THR A 253 -0.96 11.43 -24.29
CA THR A 253 0.24 12.07 -24.85
C THR A 253 1.45 11.14 -24.76
N LEU A 254 1.71 10.55 -23.58
CA LEU A 254 2.83 9.64 -23.37
C LEU A 254 2.75 8.42 -24.28
N VAL A 255 1.58 7.77 -24.33
CA VAL A 255 1.38 6.55 -25.10
C VAL A 255 1.55 6.82 -26.59
N HIS A 256 0.92 7.91 -27.08
CA HIS A 256 1.05 8.32 -28.46
C HIS A 256 2.50 8.58 -28.84
N TRP A 257 3.23 9.36 -28.02
CA TRP A 257 4.63 9.67 -28.25
C TRP A 257 5.53 8.42 -28.28
N ILE A 258 5.27 7.41 -27.44
CA ILE A 258 6.03 6.15 -27.44
C ILE A 258 5.71 5.32 -28.70
N VAL A 259 4.44 5.20 -29.07
CA VAL A 259 4.00 4.36 -30.19
C VAL A 259 4.45 4.92 -31.54
N GLU A 260 4.42 6.25 -31.72
CA GLU A 260 4.88 6.88 -32.97
C GLU A 260 6.36 6.65 -33.27
N ARG A 261 7.16 6.34 -32.24
CA ARG A 261 8.59 6.05 -32.36
C ARG A 261 8.92 4.61 -32.68
N ALA A 262 7.90 3.74 -32.82
CA ALA A 262 8.12 2.37 -33.25
C ALA A 262 8.81 2.37 -34.62
N PRO A 263 9.93 1.65 -34.80
CA PRO A 263 10.38 1.34 -36.15
C PRO A 263 9.21 0.65 -36.84
N ARG A 264 8.64 1.26 -37.89
CA ARG A 264 7.69 0.57 -38.74
C ARG A 264 8.45 -0.59 -39.37
N LEU A 265 8.39 -1.76 -38.74
CA LEU A 265 8.95 -2.99 -39.30
C LEU A 265 8.17 -3.29 -40.58
N ALA A 266 8.67 -2.76 -41.69
CA ALA A 266 8.24 -3.13 -43.01
C ALA A 266 8.59 -4.61 -43.19
N GLY A 267 7.58 -5.48 -43.16
CA GLY A 267 7.74 -6.90 -43.49
C GLY A 267 8.01 -7.85 -42.32
N ALA A 268 7.54 -7.56 -41.11
CA ALA A 268 7.29 -8.66 -40.17
C ALA A 268 6.17 -9.53 -40.78
N ALA A 269 6.58 -10.62 -41.43
CA ALA A 269 5.70 -11.68 -41.90
C ALA A 269 4.70 -12.03 -40.79
N GLU A 270 3.52 -12.50 -41.19
CA GLU A 270 2.50 -13.12 -40.34
C GLU A 270 3.07 -14.34 -39.60
N THR A 271 4.00 -14.14 -38.66
CA THR A 271 4.36 -15.15 -37.68
C THR A 271 3.19 -15.20 -36.71
N GLY A 272 2.42 -16.28 -36.86
CA GLY A 272 1.15 -16.51 -36.21
C GLY A 272 1.05 -15.94 -34.81
N SER A 273 -0.01 -15.14 -34.64
CA SER A 273 -0.58 -14.70 -33.38
C SER A 273 -0.32 -15.70 -32.26
N ARG A 274 0.48 -15.28 -31.29
CA ARG A 274 0.42 -15.83 -29.95
C ARG A 274 0.51 -14.68 -28.98
N ALA A 275 -0.62 -13.97 -28.82
CA ALA A 275 -0.85 -13.22 -27.61
C ALA A 275 -0.59 -14.19 -26.44
N ALA A 276 0.50 -13.97 -25.71
CA ALA A 276 0.73 -14.73 -24.50
C ALA A 276 -0.49 -14.51 -23.60
N PRO A 277 -1.10 -15.59 -23.06
CA PRO A 277 -2.31 -15.45 -22.28
C PRO A 277 -2.03 -14.53 -21.09
N ALA A 278 -2.99 -13.66 -20.76
CA ALA A 278 -3.01 -12.96 -19.48
C ALA A 278 -2.67 -13.97 -18.39
N TRP A 279 -1.82 -13.59 -17.41
CA TRP A 279 -1.36 -14.48 -16.34
C TRP A 279 -2.45 -15.44 -15.95
N ASN A 280 -2.18 -16.73 -16.06
CA ASN A 280 -3.13 -17.81 -15.80
C ASN A 280 -3.31 -18.09 -14.31
N GLY A 281 -2.55 -17.41 -13.45
CA GLY A 281 -2.58 -17.57 -12.00
C GLY A 281 -1.44 -18.44 -11.47
N GLU A 282 -0.54 -18.88 -12.34
CA GLU A 282 0.67 -19.61 -11.98
C GLU A 282 1.51 -18.78 -10.99
N PRO A 283 1.91 -19.33 -9.85
CA PRO A 283 2.76 -18.62 -8.91
C PRO A 283 4.05 -18.11 -9.56
N ALA A 284 4.51 -16.92 -9.17
CA ALA A 284 5.82 -16.43 -9.60
C ALA A 284 6.94 -17.32 -9.05
N ALA A 285 8.15 -17.18 -9.59
CA ALA A 285 9.33 -17.68 -8.89
C ALA A 285 9.37 -17.04 -7.49
N ALA A 286 9.60 -17.85 -6.46
CA ALA A 286 9.69 -17.35 -5.10
C ALA A 286 11.00 -16.58 -4.92
N LEU A 287 10.90 -15.39 -4.33
CA LEU A 287 12.05 -14.64 -3.85
C LEU A 287 12.51 -15.28 -2.53
N ASP A 288 13.70 -15.89 -2.56
CA ASP A 288 14.34 -16.46 -1.38
C ASP A 288 15.18 -15.40 -0.65
N MET A 289 14.95 -15.24 0.65
CA MET A 289 15.68 -14.32 1.53
C MET A 289 16.45 -15.07 2.64
N ASN A 290 16.76 -16.35 2.44
CA ASN A 290 17.41 -17.29 3.36
C ASN A 290 16.54 -17.71 4.57
N ASP A 291 15.93 -16.78 5.29
CA ASP A 291 15.08 -17.05 6.46
C ASP A 291 13.59 -17.16 6.13
N MET A 292 13.21 -16.81 4.91
CA MET A 292 11.83 -16.85 4.42
C MET A 292 11.79 -16.81 2.89
N THR A 293 10.62 -17.16 2.34
CA THR A 293 10.33 -17.01 0.90
C THR A 293 9.11 -16.12 0.70
N GLU A 294 9.14 -15.28 -0.33
CA GLU A 294 8.00 -14.47 -0.77
C GLU A 294 7.61 -14.82 -2.21
N GLN A 295 6.34 -15.08 -2.46
CA GLN A 295 5.85 -15.50 -3.77
C GLN A 295 4.57 -14.75 -4.14
N VAL A 296 4.54 -14.18 -5.35
CA VAL A 296 3.31 -13.59 -5.91
C VAL A 296 2.35 -14.72 -6.31
N VAL A 297 1.11 -14.63 -5.85
CA VAL A 297 0.06 -15.65 -6.00
C VAL A 297 -1.27 -15.03 -6.43
N ALA A 298 -2.08 -15.79 -7.17
CA ALA A 298 -3.47 -15.44 -7.47
C ALA A 298 -4.40 -16.03 -6.40
N VAL A 299 -5.07 -15.17 -5.66
CA VAL A 299 -5.85 -15.57 -4.47
C VAL A 299 -7.33 -15.65 -4.80
N GLY A 300 -7.93 -16.81 -4.52
CA GLY A 300 -9.36 -17.03 -4.63
C GLY A 300 -9.92 -16.94 -6.07
N PRO A 301 -11.26 -16.98 -6.21
CA PRO A 301 -11.92 -17.01 -7.53
C PRO A 301 -11.75 -15.72 -8.31
N ASN A 302 -11.62 -14.57 -7.63
CA ASN A 302 -11.38 -13.27 -8.25
C ASN A 302 -9.91 -13.04 -8.64
N ARG A 303 -9.04 -14.02 -8.39
CA ARG A 303 -7.61 -14.00 -8.72
C ARG A 303 -6.92 -12.73 -8.23
N LEU A 304 -7.17 -12.38 -6.97
CA LEU A 304 -6.58 -11.21 -6.35
C LEU A 304 -5.05 -11.34 -6.36
N ALA A 305 -4.35 -10.26 -6.67
CA ALA A 305 -2.90 -10.21 -6.56
C ALA A 305 -2.52 -10.26 -5.07
N GLY A 306 -1.76 -11.28 -4.69
CA GLY A 306 -1.26 -11.42 -3.33
C GLY A 306 0.21 -11.81 -3.27
N VAL A 307 0.83 -11.59 -2.11
CA VAL A 307 2.18 -12.06 -1.80
C VAL A 307 2.12 -12.97 -0.59
N LEU A 308 2.45 -14.24 -0.81
CA LEU A 308 2.52 -15.27 0.21
C LEU A 308 3.94 -15.32 0.76
N CYS A 309 4.10 -15.01 2.04
CA CYS A 309 5.36 -15.07 2.76
C CYS A 309 5.37 -16.28 3.70
N ARG A 310 6.36 -17.16 3.52
CA ARG A 310 6.51 -18.39 4.30
C ARG A 310 7.84 -18.41 5.06
N PRO A 311 7.87 -18.93 6.30
CA PRO A 311 9.12 -19.22 7.01
C PRO A 311 10.01 -20.19 6.20
N ALA A 312 11.32 -20.05 6.29
CA ALA A 312 12.26 -21.03 5.72
C ALA A 312 12.03 -22.43 6.32
N GLY A 313 12.17 -23.46 5.49
CA GLY A 313 12.05 -24.87 5.92
C GLY A 313 10.64 -25.31 6.34
N ALA A 314 9.60 -24.52 6.07
CA ALA A 314 8.21 -24.89 6.38
C ALA A 314 7.76 -26.11 5.55
N THR A 315 7.93 -27.31 6.10
CA THR A 315 7.27 -28.52 5.60
C THR A 315 5.79 -28.52 6.01
N PRO A 316 4.86 -28.98 5.16
CA PRO A 316 3.42 -29.03 5.45
C PRO A 316 3.02 -29.95 6.64
N SER A 317 3.97 -30.57 7.34
CA SER A 317 3.76 -31.65 8.30
C SER A 317 4.03 -31.29 9.78
N VAL A 318 4.01 -30.01 10.17
CA VAL A 318 4.15 -29.59 11.59
C VAL A 318 2.87 -28.86 12.06
N PRO A 319 2.33 -29.11 13.28
CA PRO A 319 1.06 -28.52 13.70
C PRO A 319 1.11 -26.99 13.92
N ALA A 320 0.60 -26.28 12.92
CA ALA A 320 -0.33 -25.15 12.95
C ALA A 320 -0.03 -23.91 13.81
N SER A 321 1.04 -23.18 13.50
CA SER A 321 1.02 -21.71 13.73
C SER A 321 -0.17 -21.09 12.95
N PRO A 322 -0.88 -20.10 13.51
CA PRO A 322 -1.91 -19.39 12.75
C PRO A 322 -1.33 -18.80 11.47
N ALA A 323 -2.12 -18.73 10.41
CA ALA A 323 -1.79 -17.95 9.22
C ALA A 323 -2.43 -16.56 9.30
N LEU A 324 -1.80 -15.54 8.71
CA LEU A 324 -2.25 -14.16 8.77
C LEU A 324 -2.56 -13.60 7.38
N VAL A 325 -3.81 -13.20 7.14
CA VAL A 325 -4.18 -12.34 6.01
C VAL A 325 -3.95 -10.88 6.41
N ILE A 326 -3.23 -10.12 5.58
CA ILE A 326 -2.99 -8.69 5.77
C ILE A 326 -3.78 -7.93 4.70
N ALA A 327 -4.80 -7.18 5.13
CA ALA A 327 -5.68 -6.41 4.25
C ALA A 327 -5.08 -5.03 3.91
N ASN A 328 -5.43 -4.49 2.72
CA ASN A 328 -5.07 -3.13 2.32
C ASN A 328 -5.53 -2.10 3.35
N THR A 329 -4.76 -1.01 3.43
CA THR A 329 -5.13 0.18 4.22
C THR A 329 -5.40 1.32 3.26
N SER A 330 -6.54 1.99 3.42
CA SER A 330 -7.02 2.98 2.45
C SER A 330 -7.00 2.39 1.03
N THR A 331 -6.46 3.13 0.07
CA THR A 331 -6.23 2.74 -1.33
C THR A 331 -4.78 2.37 -1.62
N ASN A 332 -3.99 2.11 -0.58
CA ASN A 332 -2.59 1.74 -0.74
C ASN A 332 -2.46 0.29 -1.22
N PRO A 333 -1.49 -0.02 -2.10
CA PRO A 333 -1.17 -1.40 -2.47
C PRO A 333 -0.82 -2.26 -1.25
N ARG A 334 -0.82 -3.57 -1.43
CA ARG A 334 -0.60 -4.61 -0.41
C ARG A 334 0.69 -4.47 0.42
N SER A 335 1.69 -3.74 -0.10
CA SER A 335 2.89 -3.39 0.66
C SER A 335 2.59 -2.48 1.86
N GLY A 336 1.55 -1.66 1.75
CA GLY A 336 1.13 -0.66 2.74
C GLY A 336 2.01 0.60 2.73
N GLU A 337 1.52 1.68 3.36
CA GLU A 337 2.35 2.88 3.56
C GLU A 337 3.56 2.52 4.43
N GLY A 338 4.73 3.07 4.11
CA GLY A 338 5.97 2.74 4.82
C GLY A 338 6.33 1.25 4.80
N ARG A 339 5.80 0.50 3.82
CA ARG A 339 5.94 -0.96 3.71
C ARG A 339 5.45 -1.73 4.95
N PHE A 340 4.48 -1.18 5.70
CA PHE A 340 3.96 -1.80 6.92
C PHE A 340 3.56 -3.27 6.71
N GLY A 341 2.85 -3.57 5.62
CA GLY A 341 2.41 -4.93 5.30
C GLY A 341 3.58 -5.88 5.10
N VAL A 342 4.61 -5.43 4.37
CA VAL A 342 5.85 -6.21 4.12
C VAL A 342 6.58 -6.47 5.43
N ARG A 343 6.77 -5.42 6.23
CA ARG A 343 7.51 -5.51 7.51
C ARG A 343 6.80 -6.42 8.50
N LEU A 344 5.47 -6.34 8.59
CA LEU A 344 4.66 -7.26 9.39
C LEU A 344 4.78 -8.70 8.88
N ALA A 345 4.65 -8.92 7.57
CA ALA A 345 4.75 -10.24 6.95
C ALA A 345 6.09 -10.92 7.26
N ARG A 346 7.20 -10.21 7.06
CA ARG A 346 8.55 -10.74 7.27
C ARG A 346 8.86 -10.96 8.75
N ALA A 347 8.42 -10.07 9.63
CA ALA A 347 8.56 -10.25 11.08
C ALA A 347 7.77 -11.49 11.57
N MET A 348 6.58 -11.72 11.03
CA MET A 348 5.77 -12.90 11.31
C MET A 348 6.41 -14.20 10.80
N ALA A 349 6.98 -14.18 9.59
CA ALA A 349 7.67 -15.34 9.04
C ALA A 349 8.83 -15.80 9.93
N ARG A 350 9.57 -14.86 10.54
CA ARG A 350 10.66 -15.16 11.50
C ARG A 350 10.20 -15.82 12.80
N VAL A 351 8.93 -15.66 13.17
CA VAL A 351 8.31 -16.37 14.31
C VAL A 351 7.45 -17.55 13.88
N GLY A 352 7.62 -18.03 12.65
CA GLY A 352 6.98 -19.25 12.14
C GLY A 352 5.54 -19.06 11.66
N VAL A 353 5.10 -17.82 11.39
CA VAL A 353 3.74 -17.49 10.94
C VAL A 353 3.74 -17.22 9.42
N THR A 354 2.99 -18.03 8.67
CA THR A 354 2.73 -17.78 7.25
C THR A 354 1.81 -16.57 7.10
N THR A 355 2.14 -15.67 6.17
CA THR A 355 1.32 -14.48 5.92
C THR A 355 0.96 -14.32 4.45
N LEU A 356 -0.23 -13.79 4.18
CA LEU A 356 -0.73 -13.45 2.86
C LEU A 356 -1.13 -11.97 2.85
N ARG A 357 -0.38 -11.15 2.13
CA ARG A 357 -0.81 -9.79 1.78
C ARG A 357 -1.62 -9.84 0.51
N ILE A 358 -2.71 -9.10 0.43
CA ILE A 358 -3.56 -9.04 -0.77
C ILE A 358 -3.76 -7.59 -1.21
N ASP A 359 -3.96 -7.43 -2.51
CA ASP A 359 -4.68 -6.30 -3.06
C ASP A 359 -6.16 -6.68 -3.22
N VAL A 360 -7.06 -5.91 -2.60
CA VAL A 360 -8.50 -6.05 -2.85
C VAL A 360 -8.87 -5.47 -4.21
N THR A 361 -9.99 -5.92 -4.77
CA THR A 361 -10.48 -5.49 -6.08
C THR A 361 -10.56 -3.97 -6.19
N GLY A 362 -9.90 -3.41 -7.20
CA GLY A 362 -9.87 -1.95 -7.44
C GLY A 362 -8.72 -1.21 -6.74
N ILE A 363 -7.90 -1.89 -5.94
CA ILE A 363 -6.67 -1.36 -5.33
C ILE A 363 -5.46 -2.17 -5.81
N GLY A 364 -4.29 -1.52 -5.88
CA GLY A 364 -3.04 -2.16 -6.29
C GLY A 364 -3.14 -2.83 -7.65
N ASP A 365 -2.79 -4.11 -7.73
CA ASP A 365 -2.80 -4.89 -8.97
C ASP A 365 -4.07 -5.76 -9.15
N SER A 366 -5.04 -5.70 -8.25
CA SER A 366 -6.26 -6.52 -8.33
C SER A 366 -7.37 -5.88 -9.16
N GLY A 367 -8.17 -6.72 -9.83
CA GLY A 367 -9.27 -6.32 -10.71
C GLY A 367 -8.85 -6.17 -12.18
N PRO A 368 -9.82 -5.92 -13.09
CA PRO A 368 -9.60 -5.99 -14.53
C PRO A 368 -8.77 -4.83 -15.10
N ALA A 369 -8.79 -3.67 -14.44
CA ALA A 369 -8.06 -2.47 -14.87
C ALA A 369 -7.79 -1.55 -13.67
N ALA A 370 -6.85 -0.62 -13.82
CA ALA A 370 -6.61 0.45 -12.85
C ALA A 370 -7.85 1.34 -12.72
N ALA A 371 -8.46 1.36 -11.54
CA ALA A 371 -9.62 2.21 -11.25
C ALA A 371 -9.20 3.68 -11.10
N ASP A 372 -9.90 4.58 -11.80
CA ASP A 372 -9.67 6.03 -11.67
C ASP A 372 -10.08 6.54 -10.29
N ASP A 373 -11.37 6.39 -9.96
CA ASP A 373 -11.91 6.73 -8.64
C ASP A 373 -11.91 5.50 -7.72
N GLN A 374 -11.08 5.55 -6.68
CA GLN A 374 -10.95 4.48 -5.69
C GLN A 374 -11.65 4.82 -4.36
N SER A 375 -12.31 5.98 -4.26
CA SER A 375 -12.95 6.44 -3.02
C SER A 375 -14.05 5.50 -2.51
N GLY A 376 -14.75 4.84 -3.43
CA GLY A 376 -15.81 3.86 -3.12
C GLY A 376 -15.32 2.47 -2.75
N VAL A 377 -14.02 2.16 -2.92
CA VAL A 377 -13.45 0.85 -2.56
C VAL A 377 -13.30 0.73 -1.04
N VAL A 378 -12.93 1.83 -0.38
CA VAL A 378 -12.73 1.89 1.07
C VAL A 378 -14.06 1.65 1.79
N TYR A 379 -14.10 0.68 2.71
CA TYR A 379 -15.31 0.25 3.44
C TYR A 379 -16.37 -0.46 2.58
N SER A 380 -16.04 -0.87 1.35
CA SER A 380 -16.97 -1.60 0.47
C SER A 380 -17.23 -3.04 0.91
N THR A 381 -18.39 -3.58 0.54
CA THR A 381 -18.68 -5.02 0.67
C THR A 381 -17.70 -5.85 -0.15
N GLN A 382 -17.26 -5.39 -1.32
CA GLN A 382 -16.28 -6.12 -2.13
C GLN A 382 -14.95 -6.30 -1.39
N ALA A 383 -14.45 -5.27 -0.70
CA ALA A 383 -13.22 -5.40 0.11
C ALA A 383 -13.39 -6.40 1.27
N ILE A 384 -14.57 -6.47 1.88
CA ILE A 384 -14.90 -7.49 2.89
C ILE A 384 -14.86 -8.89 2.28
N ASP A 385 -15.45 -9.05 1.09
CA ASP A 385 -15.57 -10.33 0.39
C ASP A 385 -14.21 -10.84 -0.09
N ASP A 386 -13.34 -9.93 -0.54
CA ASP A 386 -11.98 -10.24 -0.96
C ASP A 386 -11.11 -10.71 0.23
N VAL A 387 -11.24 -10.09 1.41
CA VAL A 387 -10.55 -10.56 2.63
C VAL A 387 -11.08 -11.93 3.08
N ALA A 388 -12.39 -12.15 2.97
CA ALA A 388 -12.99 -13.45 3.27
C ALA A 388 -12.48 -14.55 2.31
N ALA A 389 -12.45 -14.27 1.01
CA ALA A 389 -11.93 -15.18 -0.01
C ALA A 389 -10.43 -15.49 0.19
N ALA A 390 -9.64 -14.52 0.64
CA ALA A 390 -8.24 -14.74 0.97
C ALA A 390 -8.06 -15.67 2.19
N ALA A 391 -8.93 -15.58 3.19
CA ALA A 391 -8.94 -16.49 4.32
C ALA A 391 -9.34 -17.91 3.91
N ASP A 392 -10.38 -18.05 3.08
CA ASP A 392 -10.81 -19.34 2.52
C ASP A 392 -9.69 -19.99 1.71
N TRP A 393 -8.95 -19.19 0.94
CA TRP A 393 -7.82 -19.67 0.14
C TRP A 393 -6.66 -20.18 1.01
N LEU A 394 -6.31 -19.49 2.11
CA LEU A 394 -5.30 -20.00 3.06
C LEU A 394 -5.75 -21.30 3.74
N ARG A 395 -7.05 -21.43 4.06
CA ARG A 395 -7.59 -22.70 4.57
C ARG A 395 -7.47 -23.84 3.56
N ALA A 396 -7.77 -23.57 2.29
CA ALA A 396 -7.61 -24.54 1.22
C ALA A 396 -6.14 -24.98 1.03
N LEU A 397 -5.18 -24.14 1.41
CA LEU A 397 -3.75 -24.50 1.46
C LEU A 397 -3.34 -25.30 2.71
N GLY A 398 -4.26 -25.61 3.61
CA GLY A 398 -4.03 -26.43 4.81
C GLY A 398 -3.83 -25.63 6.11
N HIS A 399 -3.99 -24.30 6.10
CA HIS A 399 -3.94 -23.51 7.33
C HIS A 399 -5.27 -23.58 8.07
N ALA A 400 -5.39 -24.47 9.06
CA ALA A 400 -6.63 -24.68 9.81
C ALA A 400 -7.11 -23.41 10.57
N ASP A 401 -6.17 -22.60 11.03
CA ASP A 401 -6.44 -21.38 11.77
C ASP A 401 -5.88 -20.14 11.04
N VAL A 402 -6.78 -19.24 10.69
CA VAL A 402 -6.48 -18.05 9.90
C VAL A 402 -6.99 -16.81 10.62
N ILE A 403 -6.17 -15.78 10.63
CA ILE A 403 -6.41 -14.49 11.28
C ILE A 403 -6.35 -13.40 10.21
N ALA A 404 -7.18 -12.38 10.31
CA ALA A 404 -7.09 -11.20 9.46
C ALA A 404 -6.55 -10.01 10.25
N ALA A 405 -5.59 -9.28 9.68
CA ALA A 405 -5.07 -8.03 10.23
C ALA A 405 -5.23 -6.88 9.23
N GLY A 406 -5.46 -5.69 9.75
CA GLY A 406 -5.49 -4.49 8.93
C GLY A 406 -5.52 -3.20 9.74
N VAL A 407 -5.26 -2.09 9.07
CA VAL A 407 -5.25 -0.74 9.66
C VAL A 407 -6.43 0.07 9.09
N CYS A 408 -7.11 0.83 9.93
CA CYS A 408 -8.21 1.73 9.54
C CYS A 408 -9.31 1.01 8.72
N SER A 409 -9.34 1.19 7.39
CA SER A 409 -10.29 0.51 6.50
C SER A 409 -9.98 -0.98 6.33
N GLY A 410 -8.70 -1.38 6.41
CA GLY A 410 -8.29 -2.79 6.44
C GLY A 410 -8.75 -3.46 7.73
N ALA A 411 -8.72 -2.74 8.86
CA ALA A 411 -9.26 -3.22 10.13
C ALA A 411 -10.77 -3.47 10.03
N TYR A 412 -11.49 -2.59 9.33
CA TYR A 412 -12.92 -2.75 9.06
C TYR A 412 -13.19 -3.97 8.16
N ALA A 413 -12.47 -4.10 7.05
CA ALA A 413 -12.60 -5.23 6.14
C ALA A 413 -12.33 -6.57 6.85
N ALA A 414 -11.24 -6.64 7.64
CA ALA A 414 -10.91 -7.81 8.46
C ALA A 414 -12.00 -8.17 9.48
N LEU A 415 -12.52 -7.18 10.21
CA LEU A 415 -13.56 -7.38 11.23
C LEU A 415 -14.85 -7.92 10.61
N HIS A 416 -15.31 -7.33 9.50
CA HIS A 416 -16.54 -7.73 8.83
C HIS A 416 -16.37 -9.03 8.04
N ALA A 417 -15.20 -9.29 7.46
CA ALA A 417 -14.90 -10.58 6.85
C ALA A 417 -14.99 -11.70 7.89
N ALA A 418 -14.49 -11.46 9.11
CA ALA A 418 -14.59 -12.44 10.19
C ALA A 418 -16.03 -12.67 10.68
N VAL A 419 -16.95 -11.72 10.49
CA VAL A 419 -18.39 -11.97 10.68
C VAL A 419 -18.96 -12.84 9.56
N LYS A 420 -18.50 -12.65 8.32
CA LYS A 420 -19.04 -13.30 7.12
C LYS A 420 -18.54 -14.73 6.89
N THR A 421 -17.23 -14.97 6.94
CA THR A 421 -16.64 -16.30 6.64
C THR A 421 -16.31 -17.09 7.91
N PRO A 422 -16.60 -18.41 7.96
CA PRO A 422 -16.09 -19.31 9.00
C PRO A 422 -14.57 -19.43 8.98
N SER A 423 -13.89 -19.01 7.90
CA SER A 423 -12.45 -19.18 7.71
C SER A 423 -11.57 -18.41 8.69
N LEU A 424 -12.11 -17.35 9.28
CA LEU A 424 -11.38 -16.50 10.22
C LEU A 424 -11.68 -16.90 11.67
N GLY A 425 -10.64 -17.36 12.37
CA GLY A 425 -10.63 -17.63 13.81
C GLY A 425 -10.21 -16.40 14.63
N GLY A 426 -9.60 -15.39 14.01
CA GLY A 426 -9.24 -14.16 14.70
C GLY A 426 -9.12 -12.90 13.83
N VAL A 427 -9.08 -11.75 14.49
CA VAL A 427 -8.90 -10.42 13.88
C VAL A 427 -7.94 -9.56 14.70
N ILE A 428 -6.99 -8.90 14.04
CA ILE A 428 -6.17 -7.82 14.59
C ILE A 428 -6.57 -6.51 13.89
N ALA A 429 -7.36 -5.69 14.58
CA ALA A 429 -7.90 -4.44 14.05
C ALA A 429 -7.14 -3.25 14.63
N ILE A 430 -6.31 -2.60 13.80
CA ILE A 430 -5.48 -1.46 14.19
C ILE A 430 -6.15 -0.15 13.76
N ASN A 431 -6.32 0.79 14.69
CA ASN A 431 -6.95 2.09 14.49
C ASN A 431 -8.29 1.99 13.71
N LEU A 432 -9.13 1.03 14.08
CA LEU A 432 -10.46 0.86 13.48
C LEU A 432 -11.29 2.12 13.68
N ALA A 433 -11.51 2.87 12.60
CA ALA A 433 -12.14 4.18 12.66
C ALA A 433 -13.61 4.12 13.13
N ARG A 434 -14.37 3.11 12.66
CA ARG A 434 -15.76 2.84 13.04
C ARG A 434 -16.04 1.35 12.96
N PHE A 435 -16.88 0.84 13.86
CA PHE A 435 -17.32 -0.56 13.80
C PHE A 435 -18.33 -0.83 12.67
N VAL A 436 -19.12 0.18 12.30
CA VAL A 436 -20.11 0.10 11.21
C VAL A 436 -19.99 1.35 10.35
N TRP A 437 -19.94 1.18 9.04
CA TRP A 437 -19.95 2.27 8.08
C TRP A 437 -21.39 2.50 7.56
N PRO A 438 -22.04 3.63 7.88
CA PRO A 438 -23.39 3.91 7.39
C PRO A 438 -23.44 4.03 5.86
N ALA A 439 -24.51 3.51 5.25
CA ALA A 439 -24.77 3.69 3.82
C ALA A 439 -24.83 5.19 3.46
N GLY A 440 -24.15 5.58 2.38
CA GLY A 440 -24.10 6.97 1.89
C GLY A 440 -23.13 7.90 2.64
N LEU A 441 -22.42 7.42 3.66
CA LEU A 441 -21.38 8.22 4.32
C LEU A 441 -20.11 8.27 3.45
N THR A 442 -19.78 9.44 2.92
CA THR A 442 -18.55 9.65 2.14
C THR A 442 -17.34 9.85 3.05
N LEU A 443 -16.15 9.45 2.57
CA LEU A 443 -14.88 9.67 3.27
C LEU A 443 -14.64 11.16 3.55
N GLU A 444 -14.94 12.03 2.59
CA GLU A 444 -14.80 13.48 2.73
C GLU A 444 -15.65 14.04 3.88
N ALA A 445 -16.89 13.57 4.03
CA ALA A 445 -17.78 13.98 5.12
C ALA A 445 -17.20 13.58 6.48
N VAL A 446 -16.60 12.39 6.59
CA VAL A 446 -15.93 11.94 7.82
C VAL A 446 -14.66 12.73 8.11
N GLN A 447 -13.86 13.06 7.09
CA GLN A 447 -12.62 13.81 7.28
C GLN A 447 -12.91 15.26 7.71
N LYS A 448 -13.94 15.90 7.13
CA LYS A 448 -14.46 17.20 7.60
C LYS A 448 -14.97 17.13 9.05
N GLN A 449 -15.62 16.03 9.45
CA GLN A 449 -16.03 15.80 10.85
C GLN A 449 -14.83 15.55 11.78
N ARG A 450 -13.78 14.89 11.29
CA ARG A 450 -12.56 14.53 12.04
C ARG A 450 -11.70 15.75 12.39
N ASN A 451 -11.57 16.72 11.49
CA ASN A 451 -10.95 18.01 11.77
C ASN A 451 -11.70 18.80 12.85
N ASN A 452 -12.98 18.48 13.06
CA ASN A 452 -13.83 19.06 14.10
C ASN A 452 -13.97 18.17 15.35
N SER A 453 -13.13 17.12 15.48
CA SER A 453 -13.26 16.13 16.55
C SER A 453 -12.79 16.63 17.92
N VAL A 454 -13.45 16.06 18.92
CA VAL A 454 -13.63 16.51 20.31
C VAL A 454 -12.32 16.64 21.08
N ARG A 455 -11.26 15.90 20.71
CA ARG A 455 -10.07 15.74 21.54
C ARG A 455 -8.99 16.81 21.32
N GLY A 456 -8.94 17.42 20.13
CA GLY A 456 -8.15 18.64 19.91
C GLY A 456 -8.67 19.81 20.75
N TYR A 457 -9.99 19.86 20.97
CA TYR A 457 -10.61 20.76 21.92
C TYR A 457 -10.43 20.29 23.37
N TRP A 458 -10.65 19.02 23.70
CA TRP A 458 -10.63 18.56 25.11
C TRP A 458 -9.27 18.69 25.80
N LEU A 459 -8.16 18.57 25.08
CA LEU A 459 -6.83 18.82 25.64
C LEU A 459 -6.54 20.32 25.87
N SER A 460 -7.33 21.22 25.29
CA SER A 460 -7.27 22.67 25.55
C SER A 460 -8.32 23.19 26.53
N VAL A 461 -9.23 22.32 26.99
CA VAL A 461 -10.39 22.66 27.83
C VAL A 461 -10.07 22.71 29.34
N ARG A 462 -8.89 22.26 29.79
CA ARG A 462 -8.45 22.35 31.21
C ARG A 462 -7.98 23.74 31.64
N GLU A 463 -7.91 24.72 30.75
CA GLU A 463 -7.51 26.08 31.08
C GLU A 463 -8.72 27.03 31.04
N TRP A 464 -9.23 27.42 32.21
CA TRP A 464 -10.29 28.43 32.39
C TRP A 464 -10.00 29.76 31.66
N ARG A 465 -8.71 30.09 31.46
CA ARG A 465 -8.26 31.28 30.71
C ARG A 465 -8.58 31.23 29.22
N ARG A 466 -8.65 30.05 28.58
CA ARG A 466 -8.99 29.90 27.16
C ARG A 466 -10.50 29.89 26.89
N TRP A 467 -11.29 29.43 27.86
CA TRP A 467 -12.75 29.56 27.83
C TRP A 467 -13.19 31.03 27.79
N LYS A 468 -12.53 31.90 28.57
CA LYS A 468 -12.74 33.36 28.48
C LYS A 468 -12.42 33.93 27.09
N ARG A 469 -11.37 33.44 26.40
CA ARG A 469 -11.05 33.85 25.02
C ARG A 469 -12.07 33.34 24.00
N LEU A 470 -12.47 32.07 24.07
CA LEU A 470 -13.45 31.48 23.13
C LEU A 470 -14.82 32.16 23.20
N ILE A 471 -15.24 32.59 24.40
CA ILE A 471 -16.49 33.32 24.62
C ILE A 471 -16.36 34.78 24.16
N HIS A 472 -15.20 35.42 24.32
CA HIS A 472 -14.94 36.77 23.79
C HIS A 472 -14.80 36.81 22.26
N GLU A 473 -14.29 35.75 21.63
CA GLU A 473 -14.05 35.66 20.18
C GLU A 473 -15.27 35.19 19.35
N ARG A 474 -16.47 35.06 19.97
CA ARG A 474 -17.72 34.64 19.30
C ARG A 474 -17.59 33.39 18.42
N ARG A 475 -16.79 32.39 18.80
CA ARG A 475 -16.68 31.12 18.06
C ARG A 475 -17.87 30.20 18.33
N ASP A 476 -18.30 29.45 17.32
CA ASP A 476 -19.45 28.55 17.39
C ASP A 476 -19.21 27.37 18.35
N LEU A 477 -19.95 27.34 19.46
CA LEU A 477 -19.84 26.33 20.53
C LEU A 477 -20.68 25.07 20.28
N ARG A 478 -21.51 25.05 19.23
CA ARG A 478 -22.38 23.91 18.89
C ARG A 478 -21.64 22.57 18.73
N PRO A 479 -20.41 22.51 18.14
CA PRO A 479 -19.65 21.25 18.05
C PRO A 479 -19.24 20.70 19.43
N ILE A 480 -18.89 21.57 20.38
CA ILE A 480 -18.49 21.20 21.74
C ILE A 480 -19.71 20.68 22.52
N LEU A 481 -20.86 21.35 22.41
CA LEU A 481 -22.10 20.90 23.04
C LEU A 481 -22.58 19.56 22.48
N ARG A 482 -22.51 19.34 21.17
CA ARG A 482 -22.83 18.03 20.55
C ARG A 482 -21.89 16.92 21.02
N ALA A 483 -20.61 17.23 21.18
CA ALA A 483 -19.62 16.30 21.70
C ALA A 483 -19.88 15.90 23.16
N VAL A 484 -20.24 16.87 24.01
CA VAL A 484 -20.63 16.64 25.41
C VAL A 484 -21.94 15.85 25.48
N ALA A 485 -22.94 16.18 24.66
CA ALA A 485 -24.20 15.46 24.58
C ALA A 485 -24.01 14.00 24.11
N ALA A 486 -23.17 13.75 23.11
CA ALA A 486 -22.84 12.39 22.66
C ALA A 486 -22.16 11.56 23.77
N ASN A 487 -21.27 12.18 24.57
CA ASN A 487 -20.68 11.53 25.74
C ASN A 487 -21.69 11.30 26.87
N GLY A 488 -22.67 12.20 27.06
CA GLY A 488 -23.78 12.02 27.99
C GLY A 488 -24.71 10.87 27.60
N ILE A 489 -25.04 10.77 26.31
CA ILE A 489 -25.84 9.68 25.75
C ILE A 489 -25.12 8.34 25.93
N ALA A 490 -23.80 8.27 25.70
CA ALA A 490 -23.03 7.04 25.91
C ALA A 490 -23.06 6.57 27.39
N ARG A 491 -23.04 7.49 28.35
CA ARG A 491 -23.11 7.17 29.79
C ARG A 491 -24.45 6.55 30.21
N ILE A 492 -25.53 6.85 29.51
CA ILE A 492 -26.89 6.34 29.81
C ILE A 492 -27.20 5.09 28.97
N SER A 493 -26.93 5.14 27.66
CA SER A 493 -27.26 4.08 26.72
C SER A 493 -26.41 2.81 26.89
N VAL A 494 -25.15 2.91 27.35
CA VAL A 494 -24.30 1.74 27.55
C VAL A 494 -24.80 0.84 28.70
N PRO A 495 -25.03 1.36 29.93
CA PRO A 495 -25.61 0.55 31.00
C PRO A 495 -27.00 0.01 30.67
N ALA A 496 -27.86 0.80 30.01
CA ALA A 496 -29.18 0.36 29.59
C ALA A 496 -29.12 -0.81 28.59
N MET A 497 -28.20 -0.76 27.62
CA MET A 497 -28.01 -1.86 26.66
C MET A 497 -27.33 -3.09 27.30
N GLU A 498 -26.45 -2.91 28.28
CA GLU A 498 -25.91 -4.04 29.07
C GLU A 498 -27.00 -4.73 29.88
N ALA A 499 -27.90 -3.97 30.50
CA ALA A 499 -29.07 -4.52 31.19
C ALA A 499 -30.02 -5.23 30.22
N ALA A 500 -30.28 -4.64 29.05
CA ALA A 500 -31.08 -5.27 27.98
C ALA A 500 -30.46 -6.60 27.49
N ALA A 501 -29.14 -6.66 27.33
CA ALA A 501 -28.46 -7.89 26.94
C ALA A 501 -28.59 -9.00 28.01
N ARG A 502 -28.63 -8.64 29.30
CA ARG A 502 -28.83 -9.60 30.41
C ARG A 502 -30.24 -10.20 30.44
N ILE A 503 -31.24 -9.50 29.89
CA ILE A 503 -32.62 -10.00 29.74
C ILE A 503 -32.87 -10.68 28.38
N GLY A 504 -31.81 -11.06 27.66
CA GLY A 504 -31.88 -11.83 26.42
C GLY A 504 -32.02 -11.00 25.14
N TRP A 505 -31.94 -9.66 25.20
CA TRP A 505 -31.97 -8.83 23.99
C TRP A 505 -30.67 -9.00 23.18
N LYS A 506 -30.82 -9.37 21.89
CA LYS A 506 -29.70 -9.54 20.96
C LYS A 506 -29.53 -8.29 20.09
N PRO A 507 -28.32 -7.67 20.04
CA PRO A 507 -28.08 -6.54 19.16
C PRO A 507 -28.16 -6.95 17.68
N ARG A 508 -28.67 -6.06 16.82
CA ARG A 508 -28.72 -6.28 15.36
C ARG A 508 -27.31 -6.30 14.76
N VAL A 509 -27.04 -7.22 13.82
CA VAL A 509 -25.71 -7.41 13.18
C VAL A 509 -25.16 -6.13 12.56
N GLY A 510 -26.00 -5.25 12.01
CA GLY A 510 -25.61 -3.94 11.47
C GLY A 510 -25.32 -2.84 12.51
N THR A 511 -25.07 -3.19 13.77
CA THR A 511 -24.70 -2.24 14.84
C THR A 511 -23.34 -2.61 15.41
N PRO A 512 -22.56 -1.66 15.97
CA PRO A 512 -21.25 -1.96 16.57
C PRO A 512 -21.28 -3.11 17.58
N ARG A 513 -22.29 -3.13 18.47
CA ARG A 513 -22.49 -4.22 19.43
C ARG A 513 -22.89 -5.53 18.77
N GLY A 514 -23.65 -5.49 17.67
CA GLY A 514 -24.04 -6.68 16.91
C GLY A 514 -22.86 -7.34 16.20
N VAL A 515 -21.96 -6.55 15.61
CA VAL A 515 -20.72 -7.05 15.03
C VAL A 515 -19.90 -7.79 16.09
N MET A 516 -19.63 -7.15 17.23
CA MET A 516 -18.87 -7.79 18.31
C MET A 516 -19.59 -8.99 18.93
N HIS A 517 -20.93 -8.97 18.99
CA HIS A 517 -21.72 -10.10 19.44
C HIS A 517 -21.63 -11.30 18.48
N ALA A 518 -21.69 -11.06 17.16
CA ALA A 518 -21.56 -12.10 16.14
C ALA A 518 -20.17 -12.78 16.20
N LEU A 519 -19.11 -11.98 16.37
CA LEU A 519 -17.75 -12.51 16.56
C LEU A 519 -17.64 -13.35 17.83
N ALA A 520 -18.20 -12.89 18.95
CA ALA A 520 -18.19 -13.62 20.22
C ALA A 520 -18.98 -14.93 20.15
N GLN A 521 -20.14 -14.97 19.47
CA GLN A 521 -20.91 -16.19 19.25
C GLN A 521 -20.13 -17.25 18.47
N ARG A 522 -19.28 -16.80 17.54
CA ARG A 522 -18.40 -17.66 16.74
C ARG A 522 -17.05 -17.93 17.37
N ASN A 523 -16.84 -17.48 18.62
CA ASN A 523 -15.57 -17.55 19.34
C ASN A 523 -14.39 -16.91 18.59
N VAL A 524 -14.61 -15.92 17.73
CA VAL A 524 -13.53 -15.24 17.02
C VAL A 524 -12.72 -14.39 18.00
N TRP A 525 -11.42 -14.64 18.08
CA TRP A 525 -10.51 -13.84 18.90
C TRP A 525 -10.28 -12.47 18.25
N THR A 526 -10.48 -11.38 18.97
CA THR A 526 -10.35 -10.02 18.44
C THR A 526 -9.35 -9.20 19.27
N LEU A 527 -8.31 -8.71 18.62
CA LEU A 527 -7.36 -7.76 19.18
C LEU A 527 -7.59 -6.38 18.56
N LEU A 528 -8.03 -5.43 19.37
CA LEU A 528 -8.19 -4.03 19.00
C LEU A 528 -6.94 -3.25 19.44
N VAL A 529 -6.27 -2.57 18.50
CA VAL A 529 -5.08 -1.76 18.79
C VAL A 529 -5.36 -0.33 18.39
N TYR A 530 -5.22 0.62 19.32
CA TYR A 530 -5.48 2.03 19.04
C TYR A 530 -4.33 2.93 19.48
N GLY A 531 -4.02 3.92 18.64
CA GLY A 531 -3.30 5.10 19.05
C GLY A 531 -4.04 5.83 20.16
N SER A 532 -3.33 6.26 21.20
CA SER A 532 -3.95 6.82 22.42
C SER A 532 -4.91 8.00 22.16
N VAL A 533 -4.74 8.69 21.03
CA VAL A 533 -5.45 9.88 20.56
C VAL A 533 -6.16 9.65 19.23
N ASP A 534 -6.25 8.39 18.79
CA ASP A 534 -6.93 8.01 17.56
C ASP A 534 -8.45 8.29 17.66
N PRO A 535 -9.09 8.84 16.61
CA PRO A 535 -10.52 9.11 16.61
C PRO A 535 -11.42 7.87 16.74
N GLY A 536 -10.93 6.68 16.37
CA GLY A 536 -11.69 5.43 16.53
C GLY A 536 -12.01 5.10 17.99
N ILE A 537 -11.22 5.63 18.95
CA ILE A 537 -11.50 5.51 20.38
C ILE A 537 -12.83 6.16 20.75
N ASP A 538 -13.22 7.24 20.07
CA ASP A 538 -14.52 7.88 20.33
C ASP A 538 -15.68 6.97 19.91
N ASP A 539 -15.50 6.12 18.91
CA ASP A 539 -16.49 5.10 18.51
C ASP A 539 -16.58 3.98 19.54
N VAL A 540 -15.44 3.53 20.08
CA VAL A 540 -15.40 2.59 21.23
C VAL A 540 -16.17 3.19 22.41
N ARG A 541 -15.89 4.45 22.77
CA ARG A 541 -16.56 5.13 23.89
C ARG A 541 -18.07 5.21 23.71
N ARG A 542 -18.50 5.57 22.50
CA ARG A 542 -19.91 5.73 22.15
C ARG A 542 -20.69 4.42 22.30
N HIS A 543 -20.09 3.30 21.93
CA HIS A 543 -20.81 2.03 21.82
C HIS A 543 -20.51 1.00 22.92
N PHE A 544 -19.38 1.13 23.62
CA PHE A 544 -18.92 0.15 24.62
C PHE A 544 -18.56 0.79 25.97
N GLY A 545 -18.68 2.12 26.10
CA GLY A 545 -18.45 2.84 27.35
C GLY A 545 -16.98 3.24 27.55
N ALA A 546 -16.61 3.55 28.79
CA ALA A 546 -15.24 4.00 29.11
C ALA A 546 -14.20 3.00 28.60
N VAL A 547 -13.16 3.49 27.91
CA VAL A 547 -12.17 2.67 27.18
C VAL A 547 -11.42 1.74 28.12
N GLU A 548 -11.15 2.21 29.34
CA GLU A 548 -10.48 1.47 30.41
C GLU A 548 -11.32 0.29 30.93
N ARG A 549 -12.63 0.30 30.66
CA ARG A 549 -13.59 -0.74 31.06
C ARG A 549 -14.13 -1.55 29.89
N ALA A 550 -14.14 -0.99 28.68
CA ALA A 550 -14.62 -1.65 27.48
C ALA A 550 -13.87 -2.97 27.29
N PHE A 551 -14.63 -4.05 27.08
CA PHE A 551 -14.11 -5.41 26.89
C PHE A 551 -13.29 -6.01 28.04
N ARG A 552 -13.15 -5.36 29.21
CA ARG A 552 -12.35 -5.87 30.35
C ARG A 552 -12.81 -7.25 30.86
N ARG A 553 -14.09 -7.56 30.70
CA ARG A 553 -14.69 -8.86 31.07
C ARG A 553 -14.87 -9.81 29.88
N SER A 554 -14.44 -9.41 28.69
CA SER A 554 -14.56 -10.23 27.49
C SER A 554 -13.45 -11.27 27.48
N ARG A 555 -13.80 -12.53 27.20
CA ARG A 555 -12.81 -13.60 26.95
C ARG A 555 -12.32 -13.61 25.50
N HIS A 556 -13.03 -12.91 24.60
CA HIS A 556 -12.78 -12.94 23.15
C HIS A 556 -12.15 -11.67 22.61
N VAL A 557 -12.27 -10.56 23.33
CA VAL A 557 -11.84 -9.24 22.84
C VAL A 557 -10.80 -8.65 23.78
N ARG A 558 -9.63 -8.32 23.24
CA ARG A 558 -8.57 -7.57 23.92
C ARG A 558 -8.40 -6.22 23.26
N MET A 559 -8.07 -5.21 24.05
CA MET A 559 -7.85 -3.86 23.54
C MET A 559 -6.57 -3.27 24.13
N HIS A 560 -5.71 -2.75 23.26
CA HIS A 560 -4.46 -2.06 23.62
C HIS A 560 -4.50 -0.60 23.18
N LEU A 561 -4.14 0.30 24.10
CA LEU A 561 -3.93 1.71 23.82
C LEU A 561 -2.43 2.01 23.83
N MET A 562 -1.92 2.60 22.76
CA MET A 562 -0.49 2.86 22.59
C MET A 562 -0.24 4.34 22.24
N PRO A 563 0.51 5.08 23.06
CA PRO A 563 0.72 6.52 22.85
C PRO A 563 1.51 6.88 21.60
N GLN A 564 2.41 6.00 21.15
CA GLN A 564 3.32 6.20 20.02
C GLN A 564 2.70 5.92 18.64
N ILE A 565 1.43 5.48 18.60
CA ILE A 565 0.73 5.14 17.36
C ILE A 565 -0.08 6.35 16.87
N ASP A 566 0.26 6.87 15.69
CA ASP A 566 -0.62 7.73 14.93
C ASP A 566 -1.63 6.90 14.12
N HIS A 567 -2.63 7.55 13.52
CA HIS A 567 -3.72 6.85 12.84
C HIS A 567 -3.25 5.93 11.70
N ALA A 568 -2.26 6.38 10.94
CA ALA A 568 -1.81 5.71 9.72
C ALA A 568 -0.50 4.93 9.90
N LEU A 569 0.04 4.88 11.12
CA LEU A 569 1.30 4.22 11.48
C LEU A 569 2.51 4.77 10.74
N TYR A 570 2.59 6.09 10.54
CA TYR A 570 3.76 6.71 9.92
C TYR A 570 4.98 6.72 10.86
N GLY A 571 4.78 6.62 12.18
CA GLY A 571 5.88 6.51 13.14
C GLY A 571 6.65 5.20 13.09
N ALA A 572 7.98 5.26 13.10
CA ALA A 572 8.84 4.09 13.21
C ALA A 572 8.58 3.33 14.52
N ALA A 573 8.63 4.04 15.66
CA ALA A 573 8.36 3.47 16.98
C ALA A 573 6.92 2.93 17.11
N GLY A 574 5.95 3.60 16.48
CA GLY A 574 4.56 3.15 16.43
C GLY A 574 4.41 1.84 15.67
N THR A 575 4.99 1.78 14.47
CA THR A 575 5.00 0.57 13.64
C THR A 575 5.71 -0.59 14.32
N ASP A 576 6.92 -0.37 14.84
CA ASP A 576 7.72 -1.42 15.50
C ASP A 576 6.94 -2.01 16.69
N ALA A 577 6.32 -1.14 17.51
CA ALA A 577 5.53 -1.61 18.65
C ALA A 577 4.25 -2.37 18.24
N VAL A 578 3.62 -2.05 17.11
CA VAL A 578 2.50 -2.83 16.55
C VAL A 578 2.98 -4.19 16.06
N ILE A 579 4.07 -4.23 15.30
CA ILE A 579 4.64 -5.49 14.81
C ILE A 579 4.98 -6.40 15.99
N ASP A 580 5.65 -5.88 17.02
CA ASP A 580 5.97 -6.61 18.24
C ASP A 580 4.73 -7.13 18.97
N LEU A 581 3.68 -6.32 19.06
CA LEU A 581 2.41 -6.73 19.66
C LEU A 581 1.77 -7.87 18.86
N CYS A 582 1.76 -7.77 17.54
CA CYS A 582 1.22 -8.81 16.67
C CYS A 582 2.05 -10.10 16.81
N MET A 583 3.38 -10.03 16.80
CA MET A 583 4.25 -11.21 16.98
C MET A 583 3.96 -11.90 18.32
N ARG A 584 3.93 -11.15 19.43
CA ARG A 584 3.58 -11.72 20.75
C ARG A 584 2.19 -12.34 20.76
N ALA A 585 1.22 -11.71 20.10
CA ALA A 585 -0.14 -12.19 20.07
C ALA A 585 -0.32 -13.49 19.27
N LEU A 586 0.57 -13.77 18.31
CA LEU A 586 0.50 -14.95 17.44
C LEU A 586 1.58 -16.00 17.72
N SER A 587 2.56 -15.69 18.58
CA SER A 587 3.56 -16.65 19.08
C SER A 587 2.94 -17.73 19.99
N GLY A 588 3.62 -18.87 20.10
CA GLY A 588 3.15 -20.07 20.83
C GLY A 588 2.87 -19.86 22.33
N ASP A 589 3.40 -18.82 22.95
CA ASP A 589 3.14 -18.42 24.35
C ASP A 589 1.91 -17.51 24.52
N SER A 590 1.12 -17.30 23.47
CA SER A 590 -0.03 -16.41 23.54
C SER A 590 -1.17 -17.00 24.40
N ASP A 591 -1.72 -16.19 25.31
CA ASP A 591 -3.02 -16.45 25.98
C ASP A 591 -4.23 -16.41 24.99
N ARG A 592 -3.99 -16.66 23.70
CA ARG A 592 -5.07 -16.75 22.71
C ARG A 592 -5.82 -18.05 23.02
N PRO A 593 -7.13 -18.00 23.31
CA PRO A 593 -7.89 -19.23 23.51
C PRO A 593 -7.77 -20.06 22.24
N ALA A 594 -7.32 -21.31 22.36
CA ALA A 594 -7.18 -22.22 21.23
C ALA A 594 -8.54 -22.38 20.54
N THR A 595 -8.74 -21.65 19.45
CA THR A 595 -9.97 -21.71 18.67
C THR A 595 -9.90 -22.92 17.74
N ARG A 596 -10.51 -24.03 18.15
CA ARG A 596 -11.01 -25.01 17.17
C ARG A 596 -12.22 -24.37 16.49
N VAL A 597 -12.01 -23.78 15.32
CA VAL A 597 -13.12 -23.40 14.47
C VAL A 597 -13.80 -24.70 14.03
N ALA A 598 -15.09 -24.85 14.29
CA ALA A 598 -15.83 -26.05 13.94
C ALA A 598 -15.79 -26.26 12.42
N ASP A 599 -15.48 -27.48 11.99
CA ASP A 599 -15.61 -27.87 10.58
C ASP A 599 -17.05 -27.59 10.14
N PRO A 600 -17.27 -26.87 9.02
CA PRO A 600 -18.60 -26.78 8.45
C PRO A 600 -19.01 -28.20 8.06
N VAL A 601 -20.12 -28.68 8.61
CA VAL A 601 -20.79 -29.89 8.13
C VAL A 601 -20.98 -29.74 6.63
N ALA A 602 -20.31 -30.59 5.85
CA ALA A 602 -20.38 -30.59 4.41
C ALA A 602 -21.83 -30.85 3.96
N PRO A 603 -22.43 -30.00 3.11
CA PRO A 603 -23.45 -30.45 2.19
C PRO A 603 -22.75 -31.11 0.99
N ASP A 604 -23.10 -32.37 0.74
CA ASP A 604 -22.62 -33.14 -0.40
C ASP A 604 -22.85 -32.44 -1.76
N ALA A 605 -21.78 -32.47 -2.55
CA ALA A 605 -21.70 -32.62 -4.02
C ALA A 605 -22.35 -31.59 -4.96
N ALA A 606 -21.49 -30.78 -5.59
CA ALA A 606 -21.25 -30.89 -7.04
C ALA A 606 -19.82 -30.38 -7.35
N GLY A 607 -18.94 -31.30 -7.72
CA GLY A 607 -17.51 -31.03 -7.89
C GLY A 607 -17.17 -30.18 -9.11
N GLN A 608 -16.25 -29.24 -8.92
CA GLN A 608 -15.34 -28.80 -9.96
C GLN A 608 -13.91 -29.03 -9.46
N SER A 609 -13.21 -29.90 -10.18
CA SER A 609 -11.84 -30.32 -9.93
C SER A 609 -10.89 -29.12 -10.06
N TYR A 610 -10.31 -28.68 -8.95
CA TYR A 610 -9.09 -27.86 -9.00
C TYR A 610 -7.95 -28.73 -9.52
N ALA A 611 -7.33 -28.30 -10.61
CA ALA A 611 -6.24 -29.02 -11.26
C ALA A 611 -5.09 -29.29 -10.28
N LYS A 612 -4.62 -30.53 -10.28
CA LYS A 612 -3.48 -30.99 -9.47
C LYS A 612 -2.22 -30.20 -9.84
N VAL A 613 -1.67 -29.47 -8.88
CA VAL A 613 -0.29 -28.98 -8.95
C VAL A 613 0.63 -30.21 -8.87
N SER A 614 1.31 -30.52 -9.96
CA SER A 614 2.36 -31.56 -10.02
C SER A 614 3.58 -31.08 -9.24
N VAL A 615 3.80 -31.65 -8.06
CA VAL A 615 5.08 -31.53 -7.34
C VAL A 615 6.04 -32.51 -7.99
N GLY A 616 6.88 -32.02 -8.89
CA GLY A 616 7.99 -32.78 -9.44
C GLY A 616 9.01 -33.08 -8.34
N ARG A 617 9.18 -34.36 -8.01
CA ARG A 617 10.32 -34.85 -7.23
C ARG A 617 11.45 -35.19 -8.20
N SER A 618 12.51 -34.41 -8.16
CA SER A 618 13.94 -34.74 -8.34
C SER A 618 14.68 -33.55 -8.93
#